data_AF-A0A7Y5RZE6-F1
#
_entry.id   AF-A0A7Y5RZE6-F1
#
_cell.length_a   1.000
_cell.length_b   1.000
_cell.length_c   1.000
_cell.angle_alpha   90.00
_cell.angle_beta   90.00
_cell.angle_gamma   90.00
#
_symmetry.space_group_name_H-M   'P 1'
#
loop_
_entity.id
_entity.type
_entity.pdbx_description
1 polymer ?
#
loop_
_entity_poly.entity_id
_entity_poly.type
_entity_poly.pdbx_seq_one_letter_code
_entity_poly.pdbx_strand_id
1 'polypeptide(L)'
;MSGLPLSTRTVAIAPDGTVGEDLPCRKCGYNLRGLNPDRICPECATPVGRSIRGEYLRFADPDWVETMASGMNWIVTGLFVGFALGCAGGGTVAALAATRGAGVVESEVTMLILSGAGVMGALISLVGYWRVTTPDPSGLVDDEGLNARKLVRIAWATNVFIGPLQHWWQRLLGEVALLPIGLNGLLGLIGTVALFIYARRMALRIPNPSLAKQTRIVMWGMAATLVVGLFVAFLGGMIAAIGARAGPPGPAGVAGLGYMSAPTGPRGGARLQLVQTASGPVFVSIPQSTATDASLAQDDTEDGEYYDDEEEVGPASQDAGDATASTADVAQGSAEPQERPGAPRPPPPMGAGPFGGVPPTGPGTTAGVFGLPPRIGAFFTVMLLTSCVMGLGFAVFGIWSLILLFRYRRELIDVAAQARATWAAP
;
A
#
# COMPACT_ATOMS: atom_id res chain seq x y z
N MET A 1 -12.56 -23.21 -1.82
CA MET A 1 -13.46 -22.51 -2.78
C MET A 1 -12.98 -22.75 -4.21
N SER A 2 -13.26 -23.92 -4.74
CA SER A 2 -12.93 -24.35 -6.11
C SER A 2 -14.00 -23.83 -7.07
N GLY A 3 -14.11 -22.50 -7.17
CA GLY A 3 -15.03 -21.83 -8.08
C GLY A 3 -14.43 -21.83 -9.48
N LEU A 4 -14.91 -22.72 -10.35
CA LEU A 4 -14.71 -22.57 -11.79
C LEU A 4 -15.09 -21.14 -12.20
N PRO A 5 -14.33 -20.49 -13.08
CA PRO A 5 -14.64 -19.14 -13.52
C PRO A 5 -16.06 -19.11 -14.11
N LEU A 6 -16.97 -18.40 -13.43
CA LEU A 6 -18.36 -18.19 -13.88
C LEU A 6 -18.47 -17.57 -15.29
N SER A 7 -17.37 -17.11 -15.88
CA SER A 7 -17.33 -16.59 -17.25
C SER A 7 -17.71 -17.62 -18.32
N THR A 8 -17.73 -18.91 -17.97
CA THR A 8 -18.06 -20.00 -18.91
C THR A 8 -19.33 -20.75 -18.54
N ARG A 9 -20.17 -20.23 -17.62
CA ARG A 9 -21.47 -20.83 -17.37
C ARG A 9 -22.35 -20.62 -18.62
N THR A 10 -22.39 -21.64 -19.46
CA THR A 10 -23.35 -21.74 -20.56
C THR A 10 -24.72 -21.95 -19.96
N VAL A 11 -25.63 -21.00 -20.17
CA VAL A 11 -27.01 -21.14 -19.70
C VAL A 11 -27.65 -22.35 -20.38
N ALA A 12 -28.19 -23.27 -19.58
CA ALA A 12 -28.88 -24.44 -20.11
C ALA A 12 -30.13 -24.00 -20.88
N ILE A 13 -30.21 -24.34 -22.17
CA ILE A 13 -31.41 -24.16 -22.99
C ILE A 13 -32.15 -25.50 -23.02
N ALA A 14 -33.42 -25.48 -22.64
CA ALA A 14 -34.29 -26.66 -22.65
C ALA A 14 -34.57 -27.13 -24.10
N PRO A 15 -35.01 -28.39 -24.30
CA PRO A 15 -35.26 -28.93 -25.64
C PRO A 15 -36.30 -28.16 -26.47
N ASP A 16 -37.17 -27.39 -25.81
CA ASP A 16 -38.17 -26.52 -26.43
C ASP A 16 -37.62 -25.13 -26.84
N GLY A 17 -36.32 -24.90 -26.63
CA GLY A 17 -35.65 -23.63 -26.93
C GLY A 17 -35.85 -22.56 -25.86
N THR A 18 -36.42 -22.88 -24.69
CA THR A 18 -36.56 -21.94 -23.58
C THR A 18 -35.38 -22.00 -22.62
N VAL A 19 -35.19 -20.97 -21.77
CA VAL A 19 -34.17 -20.98 -20.72
C VAL A 19 -34.53 -22.05 -19.68
N GLY A 20 -33.69 -23.10 -19.58
CA GLY A 20 -33.98 -24.28 -18.76
C GLY A 20 -33.63 -24.16 -17.28
N GLU A 21 -32.79 -23.19 -16.91
CA GLU A 21 -32.36 -22.94 -15.53
C GLU A 21 -32.84 -21.58 -15.00
N ASP A 22 -32.73 -21.36 -13.70
CA ASP A 22 -33.04 -20.06 -13.11
C ASP A 22 -31.99 -19.03 -13.55
N LEU A 23 -32.43 -18.03 -14.31
CA LEU A 23 -31.59 -16.99 -14.88
C LEU A 23 -32.20 -15.61 -14.59
N PRO A 24 -31.64 -14.80 -13.68
CA PRO A 24 -32.15 -13.46 -13.44
C PRO A 24 -32.00 -12.53 -14.65
N CYS A 25 -32.97 -11.65 -14.85
CA CYS A 25 -32.89 -10.56 -15.79
C CYS A 25 -31.78 -9.59 -15.36
N ARG A 26 -30.86 -9.24 -16.26
CA ARG A 26 -29.76 -8.32 -15.95
C ARG A 26 -30.17 -6.91 -15.53
N LYS A 27 -31.38 -6.48 -15.89
CA LYS A 27 -31.86 -5.13 -15.58
C LYS A 27 -32.69 -5.09 -14.30
N CYS A 28 -33.59 -6.05 -14.10
CA CYS A 28 -34.55 -6.01 -12.99
C CYS A 28 -34.49 -7.22 -12.03
N GLY A 29 -33.68 -8.24 -12.31
CA GLY A 29 -33.57 -9.45 -11.50
C GLY A 29 -34.67 -10.50 -11.71
N TYR A 30 -35.71 -10.25 -12.52
CA TYR A 30 -36.79 -11.23 -12.78
C TYR A 30 -36.27 -12.56 -13.33
N ASN A 31 -36.75 -13.69 -12.81
CA ASN A 31 -36.30 -15.02 -13.26
C ASN A 31 -36.83 -15.34 -14.68
N LEU A 32 -35.91 -15.53 -15.62
CA LEU A 32 -36.18 -15.75 -17.05
C LEU A 32 -36.38 -17.23 -17.41
N ARG A 33 -36.40 -18.15 -16.44
CA ARG A 33 -36.66 -19.57 -16.68
C ARG A 33 -37.97 -19.77 -17.45
N GLY A 34 -37.93 -20.62 -18.48
CA GLY A 34 -39.06 -20.90 -19.37
C GLY A 34 -39.34 -19.83 -20.43
N LEU A 35 -38.60 -18.72 -20.44
CA LEU A 35 -38.70 -17.74 -21.53
C LEU A 35 -37.77 -18.13 -22.69
N ASN A 36 -38.24 -17.90 -23.91
CA ASN A 36 -37.41 -18.08 -25.10
C ASN A 36 -36.35 -16.94 -25.21
N PRO A 37 -35.09 -17.23 -25.60
CA PRO A 37 -34.02 -16.25 -25.79
C PRO A 37 -34.38 -15.03 -26.65
N ASP A 38 -35.27 -15.19 -27.62
CA ASP A 38 -35.70 -14.14 -28.55
C ASP A 38 -36.85 -13.27 -27.99
N ARG A 39 -37.37 -13.60 -26.80
CA ARG A 39 -38.39 -12.81 -26.12
C ARG A 39 -37.77 -11.68 -25.31
N ILE A 40 -38.64 -10.80 -24.82
CA ILE A 40 -38.30 -9.75 -23.86
C ILE A 40 -38.71 -10.15 -22.45
N CYS A 41 -37.99 -9.65 -21.45
CA CYS A 41 -38.36 -9.79 -20.05
C CYS A 41 -39.72 -9.11 -19.80
N PRO A 42 -40.68 -9.78 -19.13
CA PRO A 42 -42.02 -9.23 -18.91
C PRO A 42 -42.04 -8.02 -17.98
N GLU A 43 -41.05 -7.88 -17.10
CA GLU A 43 -41.00 -6.78 -16.12
C GLU A 43 -40.39 -5.49 -16.68
N CYS A 44 -39.31 -5.61 -17.46
CA CYS A 44 -38.50 -4.45 -17.85
C CYS A 44 -38.25 -4.33 -19.36
N ALA A 45 -38.87 -5.20 -20.17
CA ALA A 45 -38.74 -5.29 -21.61
C ALA A 45 -37.31 -5.52 -22.15
N THR A 46 -36.35 -5.91 -21.29
CA THR A 46 -34.98 -6.22 -21.73
C THR A 46 -34.95 -7.56 -22.48
N PRO A 47 -34.31 -7.66 -23.67
CA PRO A 47 -34.20 -8.93 -24.40
C PRO A 47 -33.56 -10.05 -23.57
N VAL A 48 -34.20 -11.23 -23.52
CA VAL A 48 -33.76 -12.40 -22.74
C VAL A 48 -32.35 -12.84 -23.16
N GLY A 49 -32.06 -12.82 -24.46
CA GLY A 49 -30.75 -13.11 -25.02
C GLY A 49 -29.59 -12.32 -24.40
N ARG A 50 -29.82 -11.13 -23.83
CA ARG A 50 -28.77 -10.36 -23.13
C ARG A 50 -28.36 -10.99 -21.80
N SER A 51 -29.32 -11.55 -21.06
CA SER A 51 -29.02 -12.27 -19.81
C SER A 51 -28.21 -13.53 -20.05
N ILE A 52 -28.41 -14.19 -21.20
CA ILE A 52 -27.78 -15.47 -21.58
C ILE A 52 -26.28 -15.32 -21.90
N ARG A 53 -25.80 -14.15 -22.35
CA ARG A 53 -24.43 -13.94 -22.85
C ARG A 53 -23.30 -13.95 -21.78
N GLY A 54 -23.55 -14.47 -20.58
CA GLY A 54 -22.53 -14.65 -19.53
C GLY A 54 -22.11 -13.36 -18.81
N GLU A 55 -21.39 -13.45 -17.69
CA GLU A 55 -21.10 -12.34 -16.74
C GLU A 55 -20.17 -11.21 -17.22
N TYR A 56 -19.92 -11.07 -18.52
CA TYR A 56 -19.03 -10.03 -19.02
C TYR A 56 -19.60 -8.62 -18.80
N LEU A 57 -18.74 -7.68 -18.39
CA LEU A 57 -19.12 -6.29 -18.12
C LEU A 57 -19.68 -5.56 -19.36
N ARG A 58 -19.26 -5.96 -20.57
CA ARG A 58 -19.79 -5.39 -21.82
C ARG A 58 -21.28 -5.69 -22.05
N PHE A 59 -21.87 -6.60 -21.29
CA PHE A 59 -23.30 -6.91 -21.31
C PHE A 59 -24.02 -6.46 -20.03
N ALA A 60 -23.32 -5.80 -19.11
CA ALA A 60 -23.91 -5.19 -17.92
C ALA A 60 -24.61 -3.87 -18.28
N ASP A 61 -25.37 -3.31 -17.33
CA ASP A 61 -25.99 -1.99 -17.46
C ASP A 61 -24.90 -0.91 -17.67
N PRO A 62 -24.94 -0.14 -18.79
CA PRO A 62 -23.93 0.88 -19.07
C PRO A 62 -23.82 1.94 -17.97
N ASP A 63 -24.93 2.35 -17.36
CA ASP A 63 -24.93 3.41 -16.33
C ASP A 63 -24.17 2.94 -15.06
N TRP A 64 -24.28 1.65 -14.76
CA TRP A 64 -23.54 1.03 -13.66
C TRP A 64 -22.04 0.91 -13.98
N VAL A 65 -21.67 0.47 -15.19
CA VAL A 65 -20.26 0.39 -15.60
C VAL A 65 -19.60 1.76 -15.60
N GLU A 66 -20.32 2.80 -16.04
CA GLU A 66 -19.85 4.19 -15.97
C GLU A 66 -19.66 4.69 -14.54
N THR A 67 -20.57 4.31 -13.64
CA THR A 67 -20.43 4.63 -12.22
C THR A 67 -19.13 4.05 -11.67
N MET A 68 -18.80 2.80 -12.00
CA MET A 68 -17.52 2.18 -11.62
C MET A 68 -16.31 2.87 -12.26
N ALA A 69 -16.36 3.17 -13.57
CA ALA A 69 -15.30 3.87 -14.28
C ALA A 69 -15.04 5.26 -13.68
N SER A 70 -16.11 6.00 -13.34
CA SER A 70 -16.01 7.30 -12.67
C SER A 70 -15.41 7.16 -11.27
N GLY A 71 -15.76 6.11 -10.52
CA GLY A 71 -15.19 5.84 -9.21
C GLY A 71 -13.69 5.59 -9.25
N MET A 72 -13.17 4.91 -10.28
CA MET A 72 -11.72 4.77 -10.51
C MET A 72 -11.04 6.12 -10.73
N ASN A 73 -11.69 7.03 -11.45
CA ASN A 73 -11.17 8.40 -11.63
C ASN A 73 -11.06 9.13 -10.29
N TRP A 74 -12.07 9.02 -9.42
CA TRP A 74 -12.05 9.60 -8.07
C TRP A 74 -10.93 9.04 -7.19
N ILE A 75 -10.66 7.72 -7.24
CA ILE A 75 -9.54 7.12 -6.52
C ILE A 75 -8.21 7.72 -6.99
N VAL A 76 -7.99 7.76 -8.31
CA VAL A 76 -6.76 8.33 -8.89
C VAL A 76 -6.61 9.80 -8.53
N THR A 77 -7.67 10.59 -8.64
CA THR A 77 -7.67 12.00 -8.22
C THR A 77 -7.34 12.16 -6.73
N GLY A 78 -7.94 11.35 -5.86
CA GLY A 78 -7.67 11.38 -4.42
C GLY A 78 -6.21 11.07 -4.09
N LEU A 79 -5.60 10.10 -4.78
CA LEU A 79 -4.18 9.78 -4.65
C LEU A 79 -3.28 10.94 -5.08
N PHE A 80 -3.54 11.57 -6.24
CA PHE A 80 -2.75 12.72 -6.69
C PHE A 80 -2.91 13.95 -5.80
N VAL A 81 -4.13 14.25 -5.37
CA VAL A 81 -4.40 15.37 -4.45
C VAL A 81 -3.69 15.13 -3.11
N GLY A 82 -3.83 13.93 -2.54
CA GLY A 82 -3.15 13.56 -1.30
C GLY A 82 -1.63 13.65 -1.42
N PHE A 83 -1.06 13.15 -2.53
CA PHE A 83 0.38 13.25 -2.79
C PHE A 83 0.84 14.71 -2.95
N ALA A 84 0.16 15.50 -3.77
CA ALA A 84 0.52 16.90 -4.01
C ALA A 84 0.44 17.73 -2.72
N LEU A 85 -0.64 17.58 -1.94
CA LEU A 85 -0.79 18.26 -0.65
C LEU A 85 0.22 17.76 0.39
N GLY A 86 0.53 16.45 0.40
CA GLY A 86 1.56 15.87 1.25
C GLY A 86 2.96 16.42 0.94
N CYS A 87 3.33 16.51 -0.34
CA CYS A 87 4.59 17.12 -0.77
C CYS A 87 4.65 18.61 -0.42
N ALA A 88 3.57 19.36 -0.66
CA ALA A 88 3.50 20.78 -0.31
C ALA A 88 3.61 21.00 1.20
N GLY A 89 2.87 20.22 1.99
CA GLY A 89 2.92 20.24 3.45
C GLY A 89 4.31 19.86 3.98
N GLY A 90 4.87 18.75 3.52
CA GLY A 90 6.21 18.29 3.91
C GLY A 90 7.31 19.29 3.54
N GLY A 91 7.25 19.86 2.33
CA GLY A 91 8.19 20.91 1.89
C GLY A 91 8.09 22.18 2.74
N THR A 92 6.86 22.59 3.09
CA THR A 92 6.63 23.74 3.98
C THR A 92 7.21 23.49 5.37
N VAL A 93 7.00 22.30 5.92
CA VAL A 93 7.54 21.91 7.23
C VAL A 93 9.06 21.86 7.20
N ALA A 94 9.66 21.29 6.16
CA ALA A 94 11.11 21.25 5.99
C ALA A 94 11.71 22.67 5.87
N ALA A 95 11.11 23.57 5.11
CA ALA A 95 11.55 24.95 4.97
C ALA A 95 11.44 25.73 6.30
N LEU A 96 10.36 25.52 7.06
CA LEU A 96 10.19 26.11 8.39
C LEU A 96 11.20 25.54 9.40
N ALA A 97 11.46 24.23 9.37
CA ALA A 97 12.46 23.60 10.23
C ALA A 97 13.87 24.13 9.93
N ALA A 98 14.20 24.37 8.66
CA ALA A 98 15.47 24.94 8.24
C ALA A 98 15.66 26.39 8.71
N THR A 99 14.58 27.18 8.78
CA THR A 99 14.65 28.61 9.13
C THR A 99 14.47 28.90 10.62
N ARG A 100 13.71 28.06 11.35
CA ARG A 100 13.34 28.28 12.75
C ARG A 100 13.84 27.19 13.70
N GLY A 101 14.58 26.21 13.19
CA GLY A 101 15.08 25.07 13.95
C GLY A 101 14.06 23.93 14.08
N ALA A 102 14.52 22.80 14.63
CA ALA A 102 13.76 21.55 14.69
C ALA A 102 12.45 21.65 15.51
N GLY A 103 12.35 22.58 16.45
CA GLY A 103 11.16 22.74 17.31
C GLY A 103 9.86 23.10 16.57
N VAL A 104 9.93 23.57 15.32
CA VAL A 104 8.71 23.85 14.51
C VAL A 104 8.06 22.56 14.00
N VAL A 105 8.84 21.49 13.85
CA VAL A 105 8.32 20.17 13.43
C VAL A 105 7.42 19.58 14.52
N GLU A 106 7.68 19.91 15.78
CA GLU A 106 6.89 19.44 16.93
C GLU A 106 5.59 20.23 17.14
N SER A 107 5.36 21.30 16.37
CA SER A 107 4.18 22.13 16.56
C SER A 107 2.89 21.41 16.15
N GLU A 108 1.83 21.62 16.94
CA GLU A 108 0.46 21.15 16.67
C GLU A 108 -0.02 21.49 15.26
N VAL A 109 0.31 22.71 14.84
CA VAL A 109 -0.13 23.28 13.58
C VAL A 109 0.51 22.51 12.42
N THR A 110 1.79 22.15 12.52
CA THR A 110 2.48 21.32 11.53
C THR A 110 1.79 19.97 11.34
N MET A 111 1.49 19.27 12.44
CA MET A 111 0.82 17.97 12.39
C MET A 111 -0.62 18.08 11.86
N LEU A 112 -1.34 19.14 12.23
CA LEU A 112 -2.68 19.41 11.72
C LEU A 112 -2.68 19.69 10.20
N ILE A 113 -1.68 20.43 9.69
CA ILE A 113 -1.55 20.70 8.25
C ILE A 113 -1.26 19.40 7.49
N LEU A 114 -0.30 18.59 7.95
CA LEU A 114 0.06 17.34 7.30
C LEU A 114 -1.08 16.32 7.33
N SER A 115 -1.78 16.19 8.47
CA SER A 115 -2.95 15.31 8.59
C SER A 115 -4.14 15.80 7.77
N GLY A 116 -4.42 17.11 7.78
CA GLY A 116 -5.50 17.71 6.98
C GLY A 116 -5.33 17.45 5.48
N ALA A 117 -4.11 17.59 4.96
CA ALA A 117 -3.76 17.24 3.59
C ALA A 117 -4.08 15.76 3.26
N GLY A 118 -3.68 14.85 4.15
CA GLY A 118 -3.97 13.42 4.01
C GLY A 118 -5.47 13.10 4.04
N VAL A 119 -6.22 13.72 4.96
CA VAL A 119 -7.67 13.54 5.10
C VAL A 119 -8.41 13.95 3.84
N MET A 120 -8.03 15.07 3.22
CA MET A 120 -8.66 15.52 1.97
C MET A 120 -8.50 14.50 0.85
N GLY A 121 -7.28 13.99 0.64
CA GLY A 121 -7.04 12.93 -0.36
C GLY A 121 -7.78 11.63 -0.04
N ALA A 122 -7.89 11.28 1.25
CA ALA A 122 -8.58 10.10 1.72
C ALA A 122 -10.12 10.20 1.55
N LEU A 123 -10.71 11.38 1.79
CA LEU A 123 -12.15 11.63 1.56
C LEU A 123 -12.51 11.53 0.08
N ILE A 124 -11.69 12.10 -0.80
CA ILE A 124 -11.88 11.99 -2.26
C ILE A 124 -11.79 10.52 -2.69
N SER A 125 -10.80 9.79 -2.19
CA SER A 125 -10.64 8.36 -2.46
C SER A 125 -11.81 7.53 -1.92
N LEU A 126 -12.36 7.88 -0.76
CA LEU A 126 -13.52 7.20 -0.16
C LEU A 126 -14.75 7.27 -1.07
N VAL A 127 -15.02 8.44 -1.67
CA VAL A 127 -16.09 8.58 -2.69
C VAL A 127 -15.83 7.64 -3.87
N GLY A 128 -14.58 7.55 -4.32
CA GLY A 128 -14.18 6.64 -5.39
C GLY A 128 -14.39 5.17 -5.05
N TYR A 129 -13.97 4.73 -3.85
CA TYR A 129 -14.19 3.37 -3.38
C TYR A 129 -15.68 3.03 -3.25
N TRP A 130 -16.49 3.97 -2.78
CA TRP A 130 -17.93 3.77 -2.66
C TRP A 130 -18.59 3.55 -4.02
N ARG A 131 -18.20 4.35 -5.02
CA ARG A 131 -18.68 4.25 -6.41
C ARG A 131 -18.23 2.96 -7.09
N VAL A 132 -16.97 2.57 -6.95
CA VAL A 132 -16.42 1.33 -7.52
C VAL A 132 -17.07 0.09 -6.95
N THR A 133 -17.46 0.14 -5.67
CA THR A 133 -18.11 -0.98 -4.97
C THR A 133 -19.63 -0.94 -5.04
N THR A 134 -20.22 -0.10 -5.90
CA THR A 134 -21.68 -0.02 -6.09
C THR A 134 -22.24 -1.39 -6.46
N PRO A 135 -23.33 -1.85 -5.80
CA PRO A 135 -23.93 -3.13 -6.12
C PRO A 135 -24.36 -3.19 -7.59
N ASP A 136 -24.22 -4.36 -8.20
CA ASP A 136 -24.68 -4.62 -9.56
C ASP A 136 -26.22 -4.67 -9.52
N PRO A 137 -26.93 -3.86 -10.34
CA PRO A 137 -28.39 -3.81 -10.32
C PRO A 137 -29.05 -5.14 -10.70
N SER A 138 -28.31 -6.05 -11.35
CA SER A 138 -28.84 -7.35 -11.78
C SER A 138 -29.10 -8.33 -10.62
N GLY A 139 -28.51 -8.12 -9.45
CA GLY A 139 -28.58 -9.07 -8.32
C GLY A 139 -27.96 -10.45 -8.62
N LEU A 140 -27.34 -10.64 -9.79
CA LEU A 140 -26.75 -11.94 -10.21
C LEU A 140 -25.63 -12.43 -9.29
N VAL A 141 -25.06 -11.50 -8.52
CA VAL A 141 -23.87 -11.71 -7.69
C VAL A 141 -24.21 -11.23 -6.29
N ASP A 142 -25.28 -11.82 -5.75
CA ASP A 142 -25.52 -11.79 -4.34
C ASP A 142 -24.56 -12.80 -3.69
N ASP A 143 -23.37 -12.31 -3.32
CA ASP A 143 -22.49 -13.08 -2.47
C ASP A 143 -23.17 -13.21 -1.09
N GLU A 144 -23.69 -14.38 -0.77
CA GLU A 144 -24.13 -14.72 0.58
C GLU A 144 -22.95 -14.50 1.56
N GLY A 145 -23.09 -13.57 2.52
CA GLY A 145 -22.11 -13.33 3.59
C GLY A 145 -21.42 -11.95 3.62
N LEU A 146 -20.25 -11.88 4.28
CA LEU A 146 -19.39 -10.70 4.38
C LEU A 146 -18.73 -10.41 3.03
N ASN A 147 -19.49 -9.76 2.15
CA ASN A 147 -19.05 -9.39 0.81
C ASN A 147 -17.79 -8.51 0.85
N ALA A 148 -16.80 -8.80 0.00
CA ALA A 148 -15.61 -7.98 -0.18
C ALA A 148 -15.94 -6.48 -0.34
N ARG A 149 -17.08 -6.15 -0.98
CA ARG A 149 -17.59 -4.77 -1.08
C ARG A 149 -17.84 -4.11 0.29
N LYS A 150 -18.51 -4.82 1.21
CA LYS A 150 -18.79 -4.32 2.56
C LYS A 150 -17.49 -4.12 3.34
N LEU A 151 -16.56 -5.08 3.22
CA LEU A 151 -15.24 -5.00 3.86
C LEU A 151 -14.44 -3.80 3.37
N VAL A 152 -14.38 -3.57 2.06
CA VAL A 152 -13.70 -2.39 1.48
C VAL A 152 -14.32 -1.11 2.01
N ARG A 153 -15.64 -0.97 2.00
CA ARG A 153 -16.34 0.23 2.48
C ARG A 153 -16.08 0.51 3.96
N ILE A 154 -16.20 -0.52 4.81
CA ILE A 154 -15.97 -0.41 6.25
C ILE A 154 -14.50 -0.06 6.52
N ALA A 155 -13.56 -0.76 5.89
CA ALA A 155 -12.13 -0.55 6.12
C ALA A 155 -11.69 0.86 5.70
N TRP A 156 -12.14 1.36 4.54
CA TRP A 156 -11.78 2.69 4.07
C TRP A 156 -12.47 3.80 4.87
N ALA A 157 -13.76 3.65 5.21
CA ALA A 157 -14.43 4.62 6.08
C ALA A 157 -13.73 4.69 7.44
N THR A 158 -13.42 3.54 8.03
CA THR A 158 -12.74 3.45 9.32
C THR A 158 -11.36 4.11 9.27
N ASN A 159 -10.56 3.86 8.22
CA ASN A 159 -9.24 4.50 8.07
C ASN A 159 -9.33 6.03 7.97
N VAL A 160 -10.32 6.56 7.24
CA VAL A 160 -10.52 8.01 7.10
C VAL A 160 -10.81 8.66 8.46
N PHE A 161 -11.58 8.01 9.33
CA PHE A 161 -11.92 8.54 10.66
C PHE A 161 -10.84 8.29 11.71
N ILE A 162 -10.21 7.12 11.71
CA ILE A 162 -9.19 6.77 12.70
C ILE A 162 -7.90 7.56 12.51
N GLY A 163 -7.50 7.84 11.27
CA GLY A 163 -6.23 8.52 10.96
C GLY A 163 -6.01 9.83 11.75
N PRO A 164 -6.93 10.81 11.68
CA PRO A 164 -6.81 12.06 12.44
C PRO A 164 -6.91 11.86 13.95
N LEU A 165 -7.74 10.89 14.37
CA LEU A 165 -7.98 10.60 15.77
C LEU A 165 -6.76 9.94 16.44
N GLN A 166 -5.94 9.25 15.66
CA GLN A 166 -4.70 8.61 16.11
C GLN A 166 -3.73 9.61 16.76
N HIS A 167 -3.60 10.80 16.19
CA HIS A 167 -2.76 11.87 16.76
C HIS A 167 -3.25 12.30 18.15
N TRP A 168 -4.56 12.44 18.31
CA TRP A 168 -5.18 12.75 19.60
C TRP A 168 -5.04 11.60 20.61
N TRP A 169 -5.20 10.35 20.16
CA TRP A 169 -5.02 9.18 21.02
C TRP A 169 -3.59 9.03 21.51
N GLN A 170 -2.58 9.29 20.68
CA GLN A 170 -1.18 9.29 21.10
C GLN A 170 -0.93 10.25 22.27
N ARG A 171 -1.61 11.40 22.30
CA ARG A 171 -1.52 12.32 23.43
C ARG A 171 -2.22 11.84 24.68
N LEU A 172 -3.44 11.35 24.53
CA LEU A 172 -4.29 10.99 25.68
C LEU A 172 -3.83 9.68 26.33
N LEU A 173 -3.40 8.72 25.53
CA LEU A 173 -3.13 7.35 25.97
C LEU A 173 -1.62 7.06 26.11
N GLY A 174 -0.75 7.97 25.66
CA GLY A 174 0.70 7.78 25.66
C GLY A 174 1.09 6.47 24.96
N GLU A 175 1.86 5.63 25.65
CA GLU A 175 2.33 4.34 25.13
C GLU A 175 1.21 3.36 24.76
N VAL A 176 0.02 3.49 25.36
CA VAL A 176 -1.13 2.60 25.05
C VAL A 176 -1.68 2.88 23.65
N ALA A 177 -1.32 4.02 23.04
CA ALA A 177 -1.70 4.35 21.67
C ALA A 177 -1.13 3.41 20.60
N LEU A 178 -0.15 2.54 20.92
CA LEU A 178 0.32 1.50 19.98
C LEU A 178 -0.79 0.52 19.57
N LEU A 179 -1.76 0.25 20.45
CA LEU A 179 -2.85 -0.68 20.17
C LEU A 179 -3.80 -0.18 19.06
N PRO A 180 -4.36 1.06 19.12
CA PRO A 180 -5.20 1.57 18.03
C PRO A 180 -4.41 1.75 16.72
N ILE A 181 -3.11 2.05 16.78
CA ILE A 181 -2.24 2.11 15.58
C ILE A 181 -2.16 0.73 14.91
N GLY A 182 -1.87 -0.31 15.70
CA GLY A 182 -1.80 -1.69 15.21
C GLY A 182 -3.14 -2.15 14.62
N LEU A 183 -4.25 -1.86 15.30
CA LEU A 183 -5.59 -2.21 14.81
C LEU A 183 -5.94 -1.49 13.51
N ASN A 184 -5.63 -0.19 13.40
CA ASN A 184 -5.84 0.57 12.16
C ASN A 184 -5.00 -0.01 11.01
N GLY A 185 -3.75 -0.34 11.27
CA GLY A 185 -2.86 -0.99 10.31
C GLY A 185 -3.41 -2.34 9.81
N LEU A 186 -3.92 -3.17 10.73
CA LEU A 186 -4.55 -4.44 10.40
C LEU A 186 -5.83 -4.25 9.55
N LEU A 187 -6.68 -3.29 9.92
CA LEU A 187 -7.87 -2.94 9.14
C LEU A 187 -7.50 -2.43 7.74
N GLY A 188 -6.45 -1.63 7.62
CA GLY A 188 -5.89 -1.19 6.34
C GLY A 188 -5.40 -2.35 5.48
N LEU A 189 -4.72 -3.34 6.08
CA LEU A 189 -4.29 -4.55 5.38
C LEU A 189 -5.50 -5.36 4.87
N ILE A 190 -6.49 -5.62 5.72
CA ILE A 190 -7.72 -6.36 5.36
C ILE A 190 -8.46 -5.62 4.24
N GLY A 191 -8.63 -4.30 4.36
CA GLY A 191 -9.28 -3.47 3.35
C GLY A 191 -8.55 -3.49 2.01
N THR A 192 -7.22 -3.47 2.03
CA THR A 192 -6.39 -3.55 0.82
C THR A 192 -6.51 -4.90 0.13
N VAL A 193 -6.41 -5.99 0.89
CA VAL A 193 -6.59 -7.36 0.34
C VAL A 193 -8.00 -7.54 -0.22
N ALA A 194 -9.03 -7.11 0.50
CA ALA A 194 -10.42 -7.17 0.05
C ALA A 194 -10.64 -6.36 -1.25
N LEU A 195 -9.99 -5.19 -1.37
CA LEU A 195 -10.04 -4.37 -2.58
C LEU A 195 -9.43 -5.10 -3.78
N PHE A 196 -8.28 -5.75 -3.62
CA PHE A 196 -7.66 -6.50 -4.71
C PHE A 196 -8.42 -7.76 -5.09
N ILE A 197 -9.03 -8.46 -4.12
CA ILE A 197 -9.93 -9.59 -4.40
C ILE A 197 -11.12 -9.11 -5.23
N TYR A 198 -11.73 -7.98 -4.85
CA TYR A 198 -12.81 -7.36 -5.60
C TYR A 198 -12.37 -6.96 -7.01
N ALA A 199 -11.23 -6.26 -7.12
CA ALA A 199 -10.67 -5.85 -8.41
C ALA A 199 -10.40 -7.05 -9.32
N ARG A 200 -9.82 -8.14 -8.79
CA ARG A 200 -9.57 -9.37 -9.55
C ARG A 200 -10.86 -9.99 -10.09
N ARG A 201 -11.90 -10.09 -9.25
CA ARG A 201 -13.23 -10.58 -9.69
C ARG A 201 -13.78 -9.71 -10.81
N MET A 202 -13.59 -8.41 -10.72
CA MET A 202 -14.01 -7.45 -11.75
C MET A 202 -13.20 -7.60 -13.05
N ALA A 203 -11.87 -7.79 -12.96
CA ALA A 203 -11.03 -8.04 -14.14
C ALA A 203 -11.37 -9.32 -14.88
N LEU A 204 -11.80 -10.37 -14.18
CA LEU A 204 -12.25 -11.61 -14.83
C LEU A 204 -13.51 -11.41 -15.69
N ARG A 205 -14.26 -10.31 -15.48
CA ARG A 205 -15.42 -9.94 -16.30
C ARG A 205 -15.08 -9.00 -17.46
N ILE A 206 -13.84 -8.52 -17.52
CA ILE A 206 -13.30 -7.76 -18.66
C ILE A 206 -12.67 -8.78 -19.61
N PRO A 207 -12.87 -8.69 -20.94
CA PRO A 207 -12.28 -9.61 -21.92
C PRO A 207 -10.76 -9.38 -22.10
N ASN A 208 -10.01 -9.27 -21.00
CA ASN A 208 -8.57 -9.09 -20.98
C ASN A 208 -7.96 -9.88 -19.79
N PRO A 209 -7.52 -11.14 -19.99
CA PRO A 209 -7.03 -11.99 -18.90
C PRO A 209 -5.73 -11.48 -18.26
N SER A 210 -4.99 -10.60 -18.95
CA SER A 210 -3.75 -10.03 -18.42
C SER A 210 -3.97 -9.15 -17.18
N LEU A 211 -5.12 -8.46 -17.11
CA LEU A 211 -5.49 -7.61 -15.97
C LEU A 211 -5.65 -8.44 -14.70
N ALA A 212 -6.32 -9.60 -14.80
CA ALA A 212 -6.55 -10.48 -13.66
C ALA A 212 -5.22 -11.06 -13.13
N LYS A 213 -4.31 -11.45 -14.03
CA LYS A 213 -2.97 -11.93 -13.67
C LYS A 213 -2.15 -10.85 -12.96
N GLN A 214 -2.09 -9.64 -13.54
CA GLN A 214 -1.37 -8.50 -12.94
C GLN A 214 -1.94 -8.11 -11.58
N THR A 215 -3.27 -8.12 -11.44
CA THR A 215 -3.94 -7.82 -10.15
C THR A 215 -3.52 -8.80 -9.06
N ARG A 216 -3.41 -10.11 -9.37
CA ARG A 216 -2.94 -11.12 -8.41
C ARG A 216 -1.49 -10.88 -7.97
N ILE A 217 -0.60 -10.55 -8.90
CA ILE A 217 0.81 -10.29 -8.60
C ILE A 217 0.95 -9.06 -7.68
N VAL A 218 0.27 -7.96 -8.04
CA VAL A 218 0.29 -6.72 -7.26
C VAL A 218 -0.33 -6.92 -5.87
N MET A 219 -1.43 -7.69 -5.78
CA MET A 219 -2.09 -8.01 -4.51
C MET A 219 -1.14 -8.65 -3.51
N TRP A 220 -0.44 -9.72 -3.90
CA TRP A 220 0.48 -10.43 -3.01
C TRP A 220 1.71 -9.60 -2.66
N GLY A 221 2.25 -8.85 -3.62
CA GLY A 221 3.36 -7.94 -3.38
C GLY A 221 3.03 -6.83 -2.38
N MET A 222 1.86 -6.21 -2.53
CA MET A 222 1.38 -5.17 -1.62
C MET A 222 1.05 -5.74 -0.23
N ALA A 223 0.38 -6.90 -0.16
CA ALA A 223 0.07 -7.55 1.11
C ALA A 223 1.34 -7.92 1.89
N ALA A 224 2.33 -8.52 1.23
CA ALA A 224 3.61 -8.86 1.86
C ALA A 224 4.34 -7.60 2.37
N THR A 225 4.38 -6.53 1.56
CA THR A 225 5.01 -5.26 1.95
C THR A 225 4.32 -4.64 3.16
N LEU A 226 2.98 -4.65 3.19
CA LEU A 226 2.20 -4.14 4.31
C LEU A 226 2.40 -4.97 5.59
N VAL A 227 2.41 -6.31 5.51
CA VAL A 227 2.66 -7.19 6.66
C VAL A 227 4.05 -6.93 7.26
N VAL A 228 5.08 -6.86 6.42
CA VAL A 228 6.44 -6.53 6.86
C VAL A 228 6.48 -5.13 7.50
N GLY A 229 5.81 -4.15 6.88
CA GLY A 229 5.75 -2.80 7.43
C GLY A 229 5.05 -2.70 8.78
N LEU A 230 3.94 -3.41 8.95
CA LEU A 230 3.24 -3.50 10.24
C LEU A 230 4.11 -4.15 11.32
N PHE A 231 4.84 -5.21 10.96
CA PHE A 231 5.77 -5.88 11.88
C PHE A 231 6.91 -4.94 12.31
N VAL A 232 7.52 -4.22 11.37
CA VAL A 232 8.58 -3.24 11.67
C VAL A 232 8.07 -2.10 12.53
N ALA A 233 6.88 -1.56 12.21
CA ALA A 233 6.26 -0.49 13.00
C ALA A 233 5.96 -0.95 14.43
N PHE A 234 5.43 -2.16 14.59
CA PHE A 234 5.17 -2.75 15.91
C PHE A 234 6.45 -2.95 16.72
N LEU A 235 7.50 -3.54 16.11
CA LEU A 235 8.77 -3.78 16.78
C LEU A 235 9.48 -2.46 17.16
N GLY A 236 9.45 -1.46 16.26
CA GLY A 236 9.97 -0.12 16.53
C GLY A 236 9.23 0.57 17.69
N GLY A 237 7.90 0.48 17.72
CA GLY A 237 7.08 1.02 18.82
C GLY A 237 7.38 0.36 20.16
N MET A 238 7.46 -0.98 20.19
CA MET A 238 7.81 -1.74 21.40
C MET A 238 9.18 -1.33 21.97
N ILE A 239 10.16 -1.10 21.11
CA ILE A 239 11.52 -0.74 21.53
C ILE A 239 11.58 0.70 22.03
N ALA A 240 10.90 1.62 21.35
CA ALA A 240 10.75 2.99 21.84
C ALA A 240 10.13 3.02 23.25
N ALA A 241 9.07 2.23 23.48
CA ALA A 241 8.41 2.12 24.77
C ALA A 241 9.32 1.53 25.87
N ILE A 242 10.16 0.53 25.55
CA ILE A 242 11.13 -0.04 26.50
C ILE A 242 12.24 0.99 26.79
N GLY A 243 12.73 1.70 25.77
CA GLY A 243 13.76 2.72 25.90
C GLY A 243 13.31 3.90 26.78
N ALA A 244 12.07 4.36 26.62
CA ALA A 244 11.50 5.42 27.44
C ALA A 244 11.43 5.06 28.93
N ARG A 245 11.21 3.77 29.25
CA ARG A 245 11.17 3.28 30.65
C ARG A 245 12.54 3.11 31.29
N ALA A 246 13.61 2.99 30.50
CA ALA A 246 14.97 2.82 31.01
C ALA A 246 15.53 4.07 31.74
N GLY A 247 14.77 5.17 31.74
CA GLY A 247 15.17 6.45 32.31
C GLY A 247 16.19 7.17 31.41
N PRO A 248 16.31 8.49 31.53
CA PRO A 248 17.42 9.20 30.88
C PRO A 248 18.73 8.58 31.36
N PRO A 249 19.73 8.38 30.47
CA PRO A 249 21.03 7.90 30.89
C PRO A 249 21.51 8.79 32.04
N GLY A 250 21.78 8.17 33.20
CA GLY A 250 22.23 8.92 34.36
C GLY A 250 23.43 9.80 34.00
N PRO A 251 23.61 10.96 34.66
CA PRO A 251 24.63 11.95 34.30
C PRO A 251 26.08 11.40 34.21
N ALA A 252 26.33 10.20 34.74
CA ALA A 252 27.59 9.47 34.60
C ALA A 252 27.93 9.03 33.15
N GLY A 253 26.94 8.89 32.25
CA GLY A 253 27.16 8.44 30.87
C GLY A 253 27.53 9.54 29.87
N VAL A 254 27.24 10.81 30.18
CA VAL A 254 27.47 11.95 29.26
C VAL A 254 28.86 12.59 29.47
N ALA A 255 29.55 12.24 30.57
CA ALA A 255 30.89 12.75 30.87
C ALA A 255 31.97 12.30 29.87
N GLY A 256 31.71 11.27 29.03
CA GLY A 256 32.67 10.76 28.05
C GLY A 256 32.66 11.45 26.67
N LEU A 257 31.59 12.18 26.32
CA LEU A 257 31.41 12.78 24.99
C LEU A 257 31.64 14.31 24.95
N GLY A 258 31.86 14.94 26.11
CA GLY A 258 32.01 16.40 26.26
C GLY A 258 33.43 16.94 26.36
N TYR A 259 34.48 16.11 26.41
CA TYR A 259 35.83 16.57 26.78
C TYR A 259 36.82 16.89 25.63
N MET A 260 36.36 17.11 24.39
CA MET A 260 37.21 17.66 23.31
C MET A 260 36.76 19.03 22.79
N SER A 261 36.20 19.88 23.65
CA SER A 261 36.25 21.32 23.44
C SER A 261 37.11 21.92 24.56
N ALA A 262 38.39 22.13 24.26
CA ALA A 262 39.30 22.88 25.13
C ALA A 262 38.81 24.33 25.22
N PRO A 263 38.44 24.85 26.41
CA PRO A 263 38.16 26.26 26.58
C PRO A 263 39.46 26.97 26.96
N THR A 264 40.13 27.60 25.99
CA THR A 264 41.14 28.63 26.30
C THR A 264 40.42 29.97 26.49
N GLY A 265 40.03 30.29 27.72
CA GLY A 265 39.51 31.63 28.04
C GLY A 265 39.23 31.84 29.54
N PRO A 266 39.73 32.92 30.17
CA PRO A 266 39.64 33.12 31.61
C PRO A 266 38.26 33.61 32.06
N ARG A 267 37.91 33.16 33.27
CA ARG A 267 36.65 33.32 33.99
C ARG A 267 36.33 34.76 34.37
N GLY A 268 35.05 35.13 34.27
CA GLY A 268 34.47 36.24 35.03
C GLY A 268 32.97 36.37 34.79
N GLY A 269 32.15 36.18 35.84
CA GLY A 269 30.74 36.58 35.82
C GLY A 269 29.76 35.55 36.41
N ALA A 270 29.09 35.94 37.49
CA ALA A 270 28.23 35.16 38.37
C ALA A 270 27.02 34.49 37.69
N ARG A 271 26.62 33.31 38.18
CA ARG A 271 25.41 32.59 37.77
C ARG A 271 24.42 32.54 38.93
N LEU A 272 23.27 33.21 38.76
CA LEU A 272 22.10 33.08 39.62
C LEU A 272 21.49 31.67 39.45
N GLN A 273 21.24 30.98 40.55
CA GLN A 273 20.41 29.77 40.58
C GLN A 273 18.97 30.16 40.91
N LEU A 274 18.03 29.75 40.04
CA LEU A 274 16.59 29.87 40.28
C LEU A 274 16.09 28.55 40.90
N VAL A 275 15.50 28.66 42.09
CA VAL A 275 14.87 27.57 42.84
C VAL A 275 13.53 27.22 42.18
N GLN A 276 13.33 25.95 41.85
CA GLN A 276 12.10 25.44 41.26
C GLN A 276 11.37 24.59 42.32
N THR A 277 10.18 25.04 42.74
CA THR A 277 9.33 24.37 43.72
C THR A 277 8.50 23.27 43.07
N ALA A 278 8.46 22.09 43.69
CA ALA A 278 7.74 20.91 43.23
C ALA A 278 6.32 20.83 43.81
N SER A 279 5.33 20.49 42.98
CA SER A 279 3.98 20.10 43.43
C SER A 279 3.31 19.09 42.48
N GLY A 280 3.11 17.85 42.99
CA GLY A 280 2.04 16.88 42.66
C GLY A 280 2.18 15.97 41.41
N PRO A 281 1.44 14.84 41.28
CA PRO A 281 0.23 14.45 42.03
C PRO A 281 0.18 13.01 42.62
N VAL A 282 -0.88 12.78 43.41
CA VAL A 282 -1.29 11.58 44.16
C VAL A 282 -2.03 10.58 43.26
N PHE A 283 -1.71 9.28 43.36
CA PHE A 283 -2.42 8.17 42.70
C PHE A 283 -3.44 7.51 43.62
N VAL A 284 -4.66 7.32 43.12
CA VAL A 284 -5.76 6.58 43.75
C VAL A 284 -5.94 5.23 43.03
N SER A 285 -5.91 4.14 43.80
CA SER A 285 -6.07 2.76 43.31
C SER A 285 -7.55 2.34 43.30
N ILE A 286 -8.00 1.67 42.24
CA ILE A 286 -9.32 1.01 42.15
C ILE A 286 -9.12 -0.50 41.86
N PRO A 287 -9.89 -1.41 42.48
CA PRO A 287 -9.68 -2.86 42.35
C PRO A 287 -10.28 -3.43 41.06
N GLN A 288 -9.63 -4.48 40.53
CA GLN A 288 -10.09 -5.29 39.40
C GLN A 288 -11.08 -6.37 39.83
N SER A 289 -12.14 -6.59 39.04
CA SER A 289 -13.05 -7.73 39.15
C SER A 289 -13.17 -8.50 37.83
N THR A 290 -12.84 -9.80 37.92
CA THR A 290 -13.47 -11.01 37.33
C THR A 290 -13.93 -11.05 35.86
N ALA A 291 -13.22 -11.89 35.10
CA ALA A 291 -13.65 -13.07 34.33
C ALA A 291 -14.99 -13.06 33.56
N THR A 292 -14.90 -13.41 32.28
CA THR A 292 -15.90 -14.23 31.57
C THR A 292 -15.21 -15.06 30.47
N ASP A 293 -15.45 -16.36 30.53
CA ASP A 293 -15.11 -17.38 29.55
C ASP A 293 -15.91 -17.20 28.24
N ALA A 294 -15.26 -17.46 27.10
CA ALA A 294 -15.93 -17.76 25.85
C ALA A 294 -15.10 -18.77 25.04
N SER A 295 -15.58 -20.01 25.05
CA SER A 295 -15.12 -21.13 24.23
C SER A 295 -15.43 -20.88 22.76
N LEU A 296 -14.40 -20.87 21.91
CA LEU A 296 -14.53 -20.87 20.45
C LEU A 296 -14.25 -22.28 19.91
N ALA A 297 -15.22 -22.79 19.16
CA ALA A 297 -15.16 -24.04 18.43
C ALA A 297 -14.09 -23.96 17.33
N GLN A 298 -13.22 -24.97 17.29
CA GLN A 298 -12.33 -25.29 16.18
C GLN A 298 -13.16 -25.89 15.05
N ASP A 299 -13.04 -25.31 13.86
CA ASP A 299 -13.58 -25.87 12.61
C ASP A 299 -12.39 -26.19 11.70
N ASP A 300 -12.43 -27.39 11.15
CA ASP A 300 -11.32 -28.10 10.54
C ASP A 300 -10.98 -27.54 9.15
N THR A 301 -9.71 -27.18 8.95
CA THR A 301 -9.14 -26.83 7.64
C THR A 301 -8.84 -28.10 6.84
N GLU A 302 -9.66 -28.37 5.83
CA GLU A 302 -9.39 -29.37 4.79
C GLU A 302 -8.34 -28.87 3.78
N ASP A 303 -7.44 -29.80 3.45
CA ASP A 303 -6.34 -29.70 2.51
C ASP A 303 -6.84 -29.56 1.06
N GLY A 304 -6.34 -28.55 0.34
CA GLY A 304 -6.60 -28.35 -1.08
C GLY A 304 -5.33 -28.55 -1.90
N GLU A 305 -5.22 -29.72 -2.53
CA GLU A 305 -4.19 -30.10 -3.49
C GLU A 305 -4.10 -29.11 -4.66
N TYR A 306 -2.86 -28.75 -4.99
CA TYR A 306 -2.48 -27.84 -6.06
C TYR A 306 -2.26 -28.66 -7.35
N TYR A 307 -3.18 -28.54 -8.31
CA TYR A 307 -2.99 -29.10 -9.65
C TYR A 307 -2.15 -28.14 -10.50
N ASP A 308 -0.93 -28.58 -10.84
CA ASP A 308 -0.12 -28.05 -11.93
C ASP A 308 -0.58 -28.71 -13.24
N ASP A 309 -1.51 -28.08 -13.95
CA ASP A 309 -1.78 -28.40 -15.35
C ASP A 309 -0.81 -27.60 -16.23
N GLU A 310 0.33 -28.21 -16.54
CA GLU A 310 1.18 -27.80 -17.67
C GLU A 310 0.47 -28.20 -18.97
N GLU A 311 -0.29 -27.25 -19.52
CA GLU A 311 -0.91 -27.40 -20.83
C GLU A 311 0.17 -27.28 -21.93
N GLU A 312 0.55 -28.43 -22.51
CA GLU A 312 1.36 -28.55 -23.72
C GLU A 312 0.75 -27.74 -24.87
N VAL A 313 1.37 -26.61 -25.20
CA VAL A 313 1.10 -25.88 -26.44
C VAL A 313 1.86 -26.57 -27.58
N GLY A 314 1.14 -27.39 -28.34
CA GLY A 314 1.62 -27.97 -29.59
C GLY A 314 1.93 -26.90 -30.65
N PRO A 315 2.90 -27.14 -31.56
CA PRO A 315 3.36 -26.14 -32.52
C PRO A 315 2.37 -25.96 -33.67
N ALA A 316 1.79 -24.77 -33.77
CA ALA A 316 1.08 -24.33 -34.97
C ALA A 316 2.09 -24.00 -36.08
N SER A 317 1.88 -24.65 -37.22
CA SER A 317 2.56 -24.49 -38.50
C SER A 317 2.66 -23.03 -38.94
N GLN A 318 3.90 -22.58 -39.17
CA GLN A 318 4.22 -21.36 -39.90
C GLN A 318 4.09 -21.62 -41.40
N ASP A 319 3.05 -21.07 -42.02
CA ASP A 319 3.00 -20.86 -43.45
C ASP A 319 3.71 -19.55 -43.81
N ALA A 320 4.54 -19.67 -44.84
CA ALA A 320 5.38 -18.65 -45.42
C ALA A 320 4.56 -17.57 -46.16
N GLY A 321 5.03 -16.33 -46.06
CA GLY A 321 4.51 -15.20 -46.83
C GLY A 321 5.54 -14.08 -46.87
N ASP A 322 6.32 -14.07 -47.95
CA ASP A 322 7.29 -13.05 -48.33
C ASP A 322 6.73 -11.62 -48.27
N ALA A 323 7.49 -10.71 -47.69
CA ALA A 323 7.50 -9.30 -48.10
C ALA A 323 8.85 -8.64 -47.77
N THR A 324 9.55 -8.29 -48.82
CA THR A 324 10.82 -7.58 -48.90
C THR A 324 10.67 -6.08 -48.58
N ALA A 325 11.53 -5.55 -47.71
CA ALA A 325 12.00 -4.14 -47.69
C ALA A 325 13.10 -4.02 -46.61
N SER A 326 14.38 -3.97 -46.98
CA SER A 326 15.13 -2.75 -47.30
C SER A 326 15.19 -1.74 -46.14
N THR A 327 16.31 -1.72 -45.42
CA THR A 327 17.00 -0.55 -44.82
C THR A 327 18.28 -1.10 -44.18
N ALA A 328 19.42 -0.94 -44.85
CA ALA A 328 20.34 0.20 -44.74
C ALA A 328 21.30 0.04 -43.55
N ASP A 329 22.55 -0.19 -43.94
CA ASP A 329 23.79 -0.28 -43.17
C ASP A 329 23.90 0.70 -42.00
N VAL A 330 24.28 0.17 -40.83
CA VAL A 330 24.97 0.96 -39.79
C VAL A 330 26.25 0.21 -39.43
N ALA A 331 27.35 0.75 -39.97
CA ALA A 331 28.70 0.30 -39.76
C ALA A 331 29.11 0.35 -38.28
N GLN A 332 29.64 -0.77 -37.78
CA GLN A 332 30.37 -0.85 -36.52
C GLN A 332 31.75 -0.21 -36.71
N GLY A 333 31.91 1.01 -36.18
CA GLY A 333 33.20 1.67 -36.05
C GLY A 333 33.93 1.19 -34.80
N SER A 334 34.95 0.35 -35.00
CA SER A 334 35.94 -0.04 -34.01
C SER A 334 36.80 1.16 -33.62
N ALA A 335 36.67 1.64 -32.38
CA ALA A 335 37.52 2.69 -31.85
C ALA A 335 38.76 2.09 -31.18
N GLU A 336 39.90 2.37 -31.80
CA GLU A 336 41.27 2.10 -31.34
C GLU A 336 41.60 2.89 -30.06
N PRO A 337 42.33 2.33 -29.07
CA PRO A 337 42.77 3.09 -27.90
C PRO A 337 44.00 3.92 -28.24
N GLN A 338 43.85 5.24 -28.23
CA GLN A 338 44.93 6.20 -28.44
C GLN A 338 45.80 6.32 -27.17
N GLU A 339 47.06 5.88 -27.25
CA GLU A 339 48.09 6.07 -26.22
C GLU A 339 48.33 7.58 -25.96
N ARG A 340 48.15 8.00 -24.71
CA ARG A 340 48.59 9.33 -24.24
C ARG A 340 50.05 9.27 -23.77
N PRO A 341 50.96 10.09 -24.32
CA PRO A 341 52.30 10.26 -23.77
C PRO A 341 52.32 11.37 -22.70
N GLY A 342 52.99 11.09 -21.58
CA GLY A 342 53.59 12.13 -20.72
C GLY A 342 52.83 12.50 -19.45
N ALA A 343 53.01 11.73 -18.38
CA ALA A 343 52.81 12.19 -17.01
C ALA A 343 54.18 12.54 -16.37
N PRO A 344 54.35 13.72 -15.76
CA PRO A 344 55.59 14.12 -15.11
C PRO A 344 55.84 13.33 -13.81
N ARG A 345 57.10 12.96 -13.58
CA ARG A 345 57.58 12.22 -12.40
C ARG A 345 57.31 13.02 -11.11
N PRO A 346 56.87 12.35 -10.02
CA PRO A 346 56.77 13.00 -8.71
C PRO A 346 58.16 13.32 -8.14
N PRO A 347 58.30 14.43 -7.37
CA PRO A 347 59.54 14.80 -6.71
C PRO A 347 59.95 13.82 -5.59
N PRO A 348 61.25 13.74 -5.25
CA PRO A 348 61.75 12.84 -4.21
C PRO A 348 61.23 13.20 -2.82
N PRO A 349 61.03 12.20 -1.93
CA PRO A 349 60.54 12.42 -0.58
C PRO A 349 61.56 13.22 0.23
N MET A 350 61.18 14.44 0.63
CA MET A 350 61.92 15.22 1.62
C MET A 350 61.72 14.64 3.02
N GLY A 351 62.83 14.24 3.63
CA GLY A 351 63.12 14.39 5.05
C GLY A 351 62.09 13.88 6.05
N ALA A 352 62.29 12.65 6.53
CA ALA A 352 61.75 12.19 7.79
C ALA A 352 62.30 13.06 8.94
N GLY A 353 61.48 14.01 9.40
CA GLY A 353 61.70 14.68 10.69
C GLY A 353 61.45 13.70 11.85
N PRO A 354 62.11 13.89 13.00
CA PRO A 354 61.95 13.02 14.15
C PRO A 354 60.55 13.23 14.75
N PHE A 355 59.64 12.32 14.42
CA PHE A 355 58.36 12.20 15.12
C PHE A 355 58.64 11.84 16.58
N GLY A 356 58.37 12.79 17.48
CA GLY A 356 58.27 12.52 18.90
C GLY A 356 57.29 11.40 19.14
N GLY A 357 57.71 10.40 19.93
CA GLY A 357 56.93 9.22 20.24
C GLY A 357 55.56 9.60 20.82
N VAL A 358 54.52 9.31 20.05
CA VAL A 358 53.17 9.20 20.58
C VAL A 358 53.17 7.96 21.49
N PRO A 359 52.81 8.08 22.78
CA PRO A 359 52.78 6.95 23.69
C PRO A 359 51.84 5.87 23.15
N PRO A 360 52.14 4.58 23.37
CA PRO A 360 51.30 3.48 22.91
C PRO A 360 49.91 3.63 23.53
N THR A 361 48.95 4.06 22.72
CA THR A 361 47.53 3.95 23.03
C THR A 361 47.25 2.47 23.28
N GLY A 362 46.75 2.16 24.47
CA GLY A 362 46.45 0.81 24.93
C GLY A 362 45.50 0.03 24.00
N PRO A 363 45.28 -1.27 24.28
CA PRO A 363 44.59 -2.20 23.40
C PRO A 363 43.29 -1.59 22.87
N GLY A 364 43.24 -1.51 21.54
CA GLY A 364 42.26 -0.78 20.76
C GLY A 364 40.83 -1.00 21.23
N THR A 365 40.32 0.00 21.93
CA THR A 365 38.87 0.19 22.02
C THR A 365 38.46 0.57 20.61
N THR A 366 37.93 -0.39 19.86
CA THR A 366 37.29 -0.11 18.57
C THR A 366 36.17 0.87 18.86
N ALA A 367 36.46 2.16 18.63
CA ALA A 367 35.49 3.22 18.71
C ALA A 367 34.42 2.90 17.67
N GLY A 368 33.35 2.24 18.11
CA GLY A 368 32.18 2.01 17.28
C GLY A 368 31.74 3.36 16.74
N VAL A 369 31.43 3.40 15.44
CA VAL A 369 31.18 4.61 14.62
C VAL A 369 30.09 5.55 15.20
N PHE A 370 29.39 5.16 16.28
CA PHE A 370 28.39 5.96 16.96
C PHE A 370 28.46 5.95 18.51
N GLY A 371 29.52 5.40 19.13
CA GLY A 371 29.61 5.32 20.60
C GLY A 371 28.49 4.53 21.30
N LEU A 372 27.60 3.89 20.53
CA LEU A 372 26.54 3.03 21.04
C LEU A 372 27.11 1.66 21.40
N PRO A 373 26.63 1.02 22.47
CA PRO A 373 27.02 -0.35 22.78
C PRO A 373 26.72 -1.26 21.58
N PRO A 374 27.59 -2.25 21.29
CA PRO A 374 27.55 -3.01 20.03
C PRO A 374 26.20 -3.69 19.75
N ARG A 375 25.44 -4.03 20.81
CA ARG A 375 24.08 -4.59 20.68
C ARG A 375 23.06 -3.60 20.13
N ILE A 376 23.17 -2.31 20.48
CA ILE A 376 22.26 -1.27 20.01
C ILE A 376 22.61 -0.88 18.55
N GLY A 377 23.90 -0.81 18.20
CA GLY A 377 24.33 -0.50 16.84
C GLY A 377 23.87 -1.52 15.78
N ALA A 378 23.98 -2.81 16.09
CA ALA A 378 23.50 -3.87 15.20
C ALA A 378 22.00 -3.78 14.94
N PHE A 379 21.22 -3.49 16.00
CA PHE A 379 19.77 -3.34 15.90
C PHE A 379 19.34 -2.15 15.02
N PHE A 380 19.94 -0.96 15.23
CA PHE A 380 19.65 0.21 14.39
C PHE A 380 19.98 -0.05 12.91
N THR A 381 21.06 -0.78 12.65
CA THR A 381 21.44 -1.15 11.29
C THR A 381 20.37 -2.04 10.65
N VAL A 382 19.86 -3.04 11.37
CA VAL A 382 18.77 -3.90 10.89
C VAL A 382 17.52 -3.07 10.61
N MET A 383 17.08 -2.21 11.54
CA MET A 383 15.89 -1.37 11.34
C MET A 383 16.01 -0.43 10.14
N LEU A 384 17.19 0.18 9.95
CA LEU A 384 17.44 1.06 8.81
C LEU A 384 17.37 0.28 7.49
N LEU A 385 18.04 -0.88 7.42
CA LEU A 385 17.99 -1.75 6.24
C LEU A 385 16.57 -2.22 5.96
N THR A 386 15.82 -2.64 6.98
CA THR A 386 14.43 -3.06 6.80
C THR A 386 13.54 -1.90 6.33
N SER A 387 13.76 -0.69 6.85
CA SER A 387 13.04 0.51 6.40
C SER A 387 13.34 0.85 4.94
N CYS A 388 14.60 0.71 4.50
CA CYS A 388 14.98 0.88 3.09
C CYS A 388 14.32 -0.16 2.19
N VAL A 389 14.36 -1.45 2.57
CA VAL A 389 13.73 -2.54 1.81
C VAL A 389 12.21 -2.33 1.71
N MET A 390 11.58 -1.95 2.81
CA MET A 390 10.15 -1.63 2.86
C MET A 390 9.81 -0.44 1.96
N GLY A 391 10.61 0.64 2.02
CA GLY A 391 10.43 1.82 1.16
C GLY A 391 10.53 1.47 -0.33
N LEU A 392 11.50 0.64 -0.71
CA LEU A 392 11.62 0.13 -2.08
C LEU A 392 10.43 -0.75 -2.47
N GLY A 393 9.97 -1.63 -1.58
CA GLY A 393 8.76 -2.44 -1.79
C GLY A 393 7.53 -1.58 -2.08
N PHE A 394 7.28 -0.58 -1.25
CA PHE A 394 6.16 0.36 -1.47
C PHE A 394 6.31 1.17 -2.75
N ALA A 395 7.52 1.60 -3.11
CA ALA A 395 7.76 2.31 -4.36
C ALA A 395 7.45 1.42 -5.57
N VAL A 396 8.01 0.21 -5.62
CA VAL A 396 7.84 -0.72 -6.74
C VAL A 396 6.37 -1.15 -6.87
N PHE A 397 5.78 -1.67 -5.80
CA PHE A 397 4.38 -2.13 -5.83
C PHE A 397 3.38 -0.99 -5.90
N GLY A 398 3.71 0.19 -5.38
CA GLY A 398 2.90 1.40 -5.52
C GLY A 398 2.86 1.87 -6.97
N ILE A 399 4.00 1.95 -7.65
CA ILE A 399 4.07 2.31 -9.08
C ILE A 399 3.31 1.27 -9.92
N TRP A 400 3.50 -0.02 -9.66
CA TRP A 400 2.74 -1.07 -10.35
C TRP A 400 1.24 -0.99 -10.09
N SER A 401 0.83 -0.68 -8.85
CA SER A 401 -0.59 -0.47 -8.50
C SER A 401 -1.19 0.72 -9.25
N LEU A 402 -0.43 1.81 -9.41
CA LEU A 402 -0.85 2.98 -10.19
C LEU A 402 -1.01 2.63 -11.67
N ILE A 403 -0.03 1.92 -12.26
CA ILE A 403 -0.12 1.45 -13.66
C ILE A 403 -1.36 0.56 -13.84
N LEU A 404 -1.60 -0.35 -12.91
CA LEU A 404 -2.78 -1.23 -12.90
C LEU A 404 -4.07 -0.40 -12.84
N LEU A 405 -4.15 0.60 -11.95
CA LEU A 405 -5.29 1.52 -11.85
C LEU A 405 -5.58 2.25 -13.16
N PHE A 406 -4.56 2.79 -13.83
CA PHE A 406 -4.72 3.44 -15.13
C PHE A 406 -5.20 2.48 -16.22
N ARG A 407 -4.69 1.24 -16.22
CA ARG A 407 -5.15 0.18 -17.13
C ARG A 407 -6.61 -0.18 -16.89
N TYR A 408 -7.01 -0.40 -15.62
CA TYR A 408 -8.42 -0.64 -15.27
C TYR A 408 -9.32 0.52 -15.72
N ARG A 409 -8.90 1.76 -15.47
CA ARG A 409 -9.66 2.94 -15.90
C ARG A 409 -9.92 2.95 -17.40
N ARG A 410 -8.89 2.70 -18.21
CA ARG A 410 -9.01 2.66 -19.67
C ARG A 410 -9.97 1.56 -20.11
N GLU A 411 -9.77 0.35 -19.60
CA GLU A 411 -10.55 -0.83 -19.97
C GLU A 411 -12.02 -0.71 -19.54
N LEU A 412 -12.30 -0.12 -18.38
CA LEU A 412 -13.68 0.15 -17.95
C LEU A 412 -14.38 1.20 -18.83
N ILE A 413 -13.66 2.21 -19.32
CA ILE A 413 -14.22 3.19 -20.26
C ILE A 413 -14.55 2.51 -21.60
N ASP A 414 -13.64 1.69 -22.12
CA ASP A 414 -13.84 0.96 -23.37
C ASP A 414 -15.02 -0.02 -23.24
N VAL A 415 -15.11 -0.73 -22.12
CA VAL A 415 -16.23 -1.64 -21.82
C VAL A 415 -17.55 -0.90 -21.62
N ALA A 416 -17.56 0.28 -20.99
CA ALA A 416 -18.77 1.10 -20.88
C ALA A 416 -19.28 1.53 -22.26
N ALA A 417 -18.38 1.91 -23.17
CA ALA A 417 -18.74 2.24 -24.55
C ALA A 417 -19.32 1.01 -25.29
N GLN A 418 -18.72 -0.17 -25.11
CA GLN A 418 -19.25 -1.43 -25.66
C GLN A 418 -20.63 -1.79 -25.06
N ALA A 419 -20.82 -1.59 -23.76
CA ALA A 419 -22.11 -1.80 -23.10
C ALA A 419 -23.17 -0.89 -23.72
N ARG A 420 -22.92 0.41 -23.88
CA ARG A 420 -23.86 1.31 -24.57
C ARG A 420 -24.19 0.84 -25.99
N ALA A 421 -23.17 0.46 -26.77
CA ALA A 421 -23.37 0.01 -28.16
C ALA A 421 -24.22 -1.27 -28.23
N THR A 422 -23.98 -2.23 -27.34
CA THR A 422 -24.75 -3.49 -27.28
C THR A 422 -26.16 -3.29 -26.74
N TRP A 423 -26.38 -2.31 -25.87
CA TRP A 423 -27.70 -1.98 -25.34
C TRP A 423 -28.56 -1.16 -26.30
N ALA A 424 -27.93 -0.36 -27.17
CA ALA A 424 -28.59 0.39 -28.23
C ALA A 424 -29.03 -0.49 -29.41
N ALA A 425 -28.43 -1.66 -29.60
CA ALA A 425 -28.83 -2.60 -30.62
C ALA A 425 -30.22 -3.20 -30.29
N PRO A 426 -31.19 -3.14 -31.24
CA PRO A 426 -32.55 -3.62 -31.04
C PRO A 426 -32.62 -5.13 -30.79
#